data_AF-A0A930WPY5-F1
#
_entry.id   AF-A0A930WPY5-F1
#
_cell.length_a   1.000
_cell.length_b   1.000
_cell.length_c   1.000
_cell.angle_alpha   90.00
_cell.angle_beta   90.00
_cell.angle_gamma   90.00
#
_symmetry.space_group_name_H-M   'P 1'
#
loop_
_entity.id
_entity.type
_entity.pdbx_description
1 polymer ?
#
loop_
_entity_poly.entity_id
_entity_poly.type
_entity_poly.pdbx_seq_one_letter_code
_entity_poly.pdbx_strand_id
1 'polypeptide(L)'
;MKVVVAIDSLKGSLSSLEAGQAIKEGVQVVYPEADVVVRPLADGGEGTVEALAIGMGGELVHVSVTGPLGDAVTAEYGILKADETRPKTAIIEMSAAAGITLVPDEKRNPMHTTTYGVGELIKDAIDNGCRHFIVGIGGSATNDGGIGMLQALGYDFLDKDGAPVGYGGAGLQSIASIQAENVLPELKECTFRVACDVTNPLCGPMGSSAIYGPQKGATPEMVKELDEALLHYAELSKETFDHADRLY
;
A
#
# COMPACT_ATOMS: atom_id res chain seq x y z
N MET A 1 28.07 25.97 12.81
CA MET A 1 27.60 24.66 13.32
C MET A 1 26.67 24.08 12.27
N LYS A 2 26.71 22.77 12.01
CA LYS A 2 25.77 22.11 11.10
C LYS A 2 24.89 21.15 11.87
N VAL A 3 23.58 21.27 11.71
CA VAL A 3 22.57 20.46 12.40
C VAL A 3 21.71 19.77 11.34
N VAL A 4 21.56 18.45 11.47
CA VAL A 4 20.62 17.69 10.67
C VAL A 4 19.43 17.36 11.56
N VAL A 5 18.24 17.80 11.15
CA VAL A 5 16.98 17.46 11.81
C VAL A 5 16.36 16.33 11.01
N ALA A 6 16.36 15.13 11.57
CA ALA A 6 15.73 13.96 10.98
C ALA A 6 14.74 13.39 12.01
N ILE A 7 13.45 13.64 11.77
CA ILE A 7 12.37 13.31 12.70
C ILE A 7 11.20 12.70 11.93
N ASP A 8 10.51 11.75 12.53
CA ASP A 8 9.28 11.16 11.99
C ASP A 8 8.06 12.05 12.29
N SER A 9 6.90 11.72 11.72
CA SER A 9 5.63 12.35 12.02
C SER A 9 5.23 12.19 13.50
N LEU A 10 4.49 13.17 14.01
CA LEU A 10 3.78 13.06 15.26
C LEU A 10 2.34 12.66 14.95
N LYS A 11 2.08 11.35 14.93
CA LYS A 11 0.82 10.75 14.47
C LYS A 11 -0.42 11.48 15.03
N GLY A 12 -1.31 11.90 14.12
CA GLY A 12 -2.52 12.66 14.45
C GLY A 12 -2.28 14.13 14.82
N SER A 13 -1.08 14.66 14.58
CA SER A 13 -0.69 16.03 14.91
C SER A 13 0.12 16.69 13.79
N LEU A 14 1.45 16.50 13.74
CA LEU A 14 2.34 17.15 12.77
C LEU A 14 2.91 16.13 11.79
N SER A 15 3.00 16.50 10.52
CA SER A 15 3.83 15.79 9.54
C SER A 15 5.31 15.81 9.96
N SER A 16 6.09 14.88 9.40
CA SER A 16 7.55 14.86 9.60
C SER A 16 8.20 16.18 9.16
N LEU A 17 7.70 16.78 8.08
CA LEU A 17 8.20 18.05 7.58
C LEU A 17 7.87 19.20 8.53
N GLU A 18 6.63 19.31 9.00
CA GLU A 18 6.22 20.36 9.96
C GLU A 18 6.99 20.26 11.27
N ALA A 19 7.11 19.05 11.84
CA ALA A 19 7.89 18.82 13.04
C ALA A 19 9.37 19.20 12.83
N GLY A 20 9.94 18.85 11.68
CA GLY A 20 11.30 19.20 11.32
C GLY A 20 11.52 20.70 11.19
N GLN A 21 10.59 21.44 10.59
CA GLN A 21 10.66 22.91 10.49
C GLN A 21 10.54 23.59 11.85
N ALA A 22 9.62 23.13 12.70
CA ALA A 22 9.47 23.66 14.06
C ALA A 22 10.76 23.51 14.89
N ILE A 23 11.44 22.36 14.78
CA ILE A 23 12.74 22.14 15.43
C ILE A 23 13.81 23.07 14.85
N LYS A 24 13.84 23.24 13.53
CA LYS A 24 14.78 24.15 12.87
C LYS A 24 14.62 25.58 13.38
N GLU A 25 13.40 26.08 13.45
CA GLU A 25 13.10 27.41 14.00
C GLU A 25 13.63 27.55 15.44
N GLY A 26 13.36 26.56 16.29
CA GLY A 26 13.86 26.54 17.68
C GLY A 26 15.39 26.55 17.77
N VAL A 27 16.08 25.81 16.92
CA VAL A 27 17.56 25.81 16.86
C VAL A 27 18.09 27.19 16.47
N GLN A 28 17.47 27.83 15.47
CA GLN A 28 17.93 29.12 14.94
C GLN A 28 17.64 30.29 15.88
N VAL A 29 16.67 30.17 16.79
CA VAL A 29 16.46 31.15 17.88
C VAL A 29 17.68 31.26 18.79
N VAL A 30 18.34 30.13 19.09
CA VAL A 30 19.52 30.09 19.99
C VAL A 30 20.84 30.24 19.22
N TYR A 31 20.91 29.65 18.03
CA TYR A 31 22.09 29.68 17.15
C TYR A 31 21.71 30.21 15.76
N PRO A 32 21.63 31.55 15.58
CA PRO A 32 21.14 32.16 14.32
C PRO A 32 21.95 31.76 13.08
N GLU A 33 23.25 31.53 13.23
CA GLU A 33 24.18 31.17 12.15
C GLU A 33 24.32 29.64 11.95
N ALA A 34 23.45 28.83 12.57
CA ALA A 34 23.49 27.38 12.36
C ALA A 34 22.97 27.03 10.94
N ASP A 35 23.74 26.20 10.23
CA ASP A 35 23.28 25.53 9.00
C ASP A 35 22.40 24.34 9.40
N VAL A 36 21.08 24.54 9.37
CA VAL A 36 20.09 23.53 9.77
C VAL A 36 19.39 22.96 8.55
N VAL A 37 19.58 21.65 8.33
CA VAL A 37 18.98 20.90 7.22
C VAL A 37 17.91 19.97 7.79
N VAL A 38 16.67 20.13 7.32
CA VAL A 38 15.55 19.23 7.64
C VAL A 38 15.53 18.09 6.63
N ARG A 39 15.48 16.86 7.12
CA ARG A 39 15.33 15.64 6.34
C ARG A 39 14.12 14.88 6.89
N PRO A 40 12.95 15.01 6.24
CA PRO A 40 11.78 14.23 6.63
C PRO A 40 12.10 12.74 6.63
N LEU A 41 11.55 12.02 7.59
CA LEU A 41 11.65 10.57 7.74
C LEU A 41 10.24 9.98 7.74
N ALA A 42 10.17 8.72 7.33
CA ALA A 42 8.98 7.89 7.49
C ALA A 42 9.41 6.43 7.62
N ASP A 43 8.55 5.62 8.24
CA ASP A 43 8.76 4.18 8.48
C ASP A 43 8.08 3.27 7.45
N GLY A 44 7.39 3.85 6.45
CA GLY A 44 6.57 3.12 5.48
C GLY A 44 5.07 3.23 5.73
N GLY A 45 4.66 3.90 6.81
CA GLY A 45 3.28 4.28 7.07
C GLY A 45 2.86 5.58 6.37
N GLU A 46 1.85 6.22 6.95
CA GLU A 46 1.29 7.49 6.48
C GLU A 46 2.35 8.60 6.43
N GLY A 47 2.41 9.32 5.30
CA GLY A 47 3.34 10.45 5.10
C GLY A 47 4.73 10.06 4.56
N THR A 48 4.93 8.79 4.21
CA THR A 48 6.11 8.29 3.48
C THR A 48 6.27 8.92 2.11
N VAL A 49 5.19 9.08 1.34
CA VAL A 49 5.18 9.73 0.03
C VAL A 49 5.68 11.16 0.16
N GLU A 50 5.10 11.92 1.10
CA GLU A 50 5.51 13.31 1.34
C GLU A 50 6.99 13.36 1.77
N ALA A 51 7.37 12.57 2.76
CA ALA A 51 8.72 12.58 3.30
C ALA A 51 9.79 12.23 2.27
N LEU A 52 9.57 11.17 1.48
CA LEU A 52 10.53 10.69 0.50
C LEU A 52 10.49 11.52 -0.79
N ALA A 53 9.30 11.78 -1.36
CA ALA A 53 9.20 12.53 -2.61
C ALA A 53 9.68 13.96 -2.41
N ILE A 54 9.16 14.70 -1.42
CA ILE A 54 9.58 16.09 -1.19
C ILE A 54 11.03 16.14 -0.69
N GLY A 55 11.40 15.26 0.25
CA GLY A 55 12.74 15.23 0.84
C GLY A 55 13.86 14.93 -0.17
N MET A 56 13.54 14.25 -1.28
CA MET A 56 14.48 13.87 -2.34
C MET A 56 14.31 14.62 -3.66
N GLY A 57 13.46 15.65 -3.70
CA GLY A 57 13.22 16.47 -4.90
C GLY A 57 12.44 15.76 -6.00
N GLY A 58 11.60 14.81 -5.62
CA GLY A 58 10.60 14.18 -6.47
C GLY A 58 9.39 15.07 -6.74
N GLU A 59 8.44 14.53 -7.48
CA GLU A 59 7.17 15.16 -7.83
C GLU A 59 6.00 14.33 -7.30
N LEU A 60 4.93 15.01 -6.88
CA LEU A 60 3.67 14.35 -6.49
C LEU A 60 2.75 14.24 -7.70
N VAL A 61 2.18 13.07 -7.91
CA VAL A 61 1.20 12.78 -8.95
C VAL A 61 -0.13 12.48 -8.29
N HIS A 62 -1.20 13.06 -8.82
CA HIS A 62 -2.56 12.83 -8.36
C HIS A 62 -3.34 12.10 -9.45
N VAL A 63 -4.06 11.04 -9.08
CA VAL A 63 -4.83 10.23 -10.01
C VAL A 63 -6.14 9.79 -9.35
N SER A 64 -7.21 9.78 -10.14
CA SER A 64 -8.50 9.24 -9.71
C SER A 64 -8.46 7.72 -9.84
N VAL A 65 -8.64 7.01 -8.72
CA VAL A 65 -8.61 5.54 -8.65
C VAL A 65 -9.82 5.02 -7.89
N THR A 66 -10.04 3.72 -7.94
CA THR A 66 -11.09 3.01 -7.22
C THR A 66 -10.74 2.95 -5.74
N GLY A 67 -11.55 3.60 -4.91
CA GLY A 67 -11.42 3.58 -3.46
C GLY A 67 -11.82 2.22 -2.86
N PRO A 68 -11.63 2.04 -1.54
CA PRO A 68 -11.87 0.76 -0.90
C PRO A 68 -13.32 0.30 -0.97
N LEU A 69 -14.30 1.22 -1.10
CA LEU A 69 -15.73 0.88 -1.24
C LEU A 69 -16.19 0.79 -2.71
N GLY A 70 -15.28 0.89 -3.68
CA GLY A 70 -15.58 0.89 -5.12
C GLY A 70 -15.88 2.27 -5.71
N ASP A 71 -16.15 3.29 -4.88
CA ASP A 71 -16.31 4.68 -5.32
C ASP A 71 -14.95 5.29 -5.69
N ALA A 72 -14.93 6.23 -6.64
CA ALA A 72 -13.69 6.89 -7.04
C ALA A 72 -13.14 7.80 -5.92
N VAL A 73 -11.82 7.74 -5.70
CA VAL A 73 -11.07 8.60 -4.79
C VAL A 73 -9.91 9.24 -5.54
N THR A 74 -9.53 10.46 -5.15
CA THR A 74 -8.27 11.05 -5.63
C THR A 74 -7.15 10.55 -4.73
N ALA A 75 -6.27 9.73 -5.27
CA ALA A 75 -5.08 9.24 -4.59
C ALA A 75 -3.84 10.01 -5.07
N GLU A 76 -2.82 10.06 -4.22
CA GLU A 76 -1.53 10.65 -4.55
C GLU A 76 -0.40 9.63 -4.39
N TYR A 77 0.65 9.79 -5.20
CA TYR A 77 1.90 9.06 -5.06
C TYR A 77 3.08 9.91 -5.52
N GLY A 78 4.29 9.52 -5.13
CA GLY A 78 5.51 10.26 -5.45
C GLY A 78 6.30 9.64 -6.59
N ILE A 79 6.95 10.46 -7.41
CA ILE A 79 7.93 10.02 -8.41
C ILE A 79 9.28 10.67 -8.11
N LEU A 80 10.28 9.83 -7.87
CA LEU A 80 11.68 10.22 -7.86
C LEU A 80 12.24 10.07 -9.26
N LYS A 81 12.75 11.18 -9.82
CA LYS A 81 13.45 11.16 -11.11
C LYS A 81 14.71 10.30 -11.02
N ALA A 82 15.05 9.66 -12.14
CA ALA A 82 16.31 8.97 -12.30
C ALA A 82 17.46 9.99 -12.26
N ASP A 83 18.57 9.61 -11.67
CA ASP A 83 19.84 10.33 -11.71
C ASP A 83 21.00 9.32 -11.79
N GLU A 84 22.25 9.79 -11.69
CA GLU A 84 23.45 8.93 -11.77
C GLU A 84 23.52 7.85 -10.69
N THR A 85 22.76 8.00 -9.60
CA THR A 85 22.81 7.16 -8.39
C THR A 85 21.55 6.33 -8.17
N ARG A 86 20.44 6.65 -8.86
CA ARG A 86 19.17 5.94 -8.68
C ARG A 86 18.34 5.86 -9.97
N PRO A 87 17.57 4.79 -10.17
CA PRO A 87 16.58 4.72 -11.23
C PRO A 87 15.34 5.55 -10.91
N LYS A 88 14.48 5.76 -11.92
CA LYS A 88 13.17 6.39 -11.72
C LYS A 88 12.31 5.49 -10.83
N THR A 89 11.85 6.03 -9.71
CA THR A 89 11.23 5.25 -8.64
C THR A 89 9.90 5.87 -8.24
N ALA A 90 8.83 5.06 -8.19
CA ALA A 90 7.55 5.45 -7.62
C ALA A 90 7.53 5.15 -6.11
N ILE A 91 7.01 6.08 -5.33
CA ILE A 91 6.74 5.94 -3.90
C ILE A 91 5.23 5.91 -3.75
N ILE A 92 4.69 4.79 -3.30
CA ILE A 92 3.24 4.58 -3.17
C ILE A 92 2.92 4.29 -1.71
N GLU A 93 1.86 4.90 -1.20
CA GLU A 93 1.18 4.47 0.02
C GLU A 93 -0.13 3.82 -0.38
N MET A 94 -0.34 2.55 0.01
CA MET A 94 -1.59 1.87 -0.33
C MET A 94 -2.80 2.56 0.32
N SER A 95 -2.60 3.23 1.46
CA SER A 95 -3.64 3.95 2.19
C SER A 95 -4.26 5.09 1.38
N ALA A 96 -3.54 5.66 0.41
CA ALA A 96 -4.06 6.69 -0.48
C ALA A 96 -5.20 6.17 -1.38
N ALA A 97 -5.22 4.88 -1.70
CA ALA A 97 -6.26 4.25 -2.52
C ALA A 97 -7.15 3.27 -1.75
N ALA A 98 -6.64 2.63 -0.71
CA ALA A 98 -7.29 1.54 0.03
C ALA A 98 -7.18 1.71 1.55
N GLY A 99 -7.06 2.96 2.02
CA GLY A 99 -6.85 3.29 3.43
C GLY A 99 -8.10 3.26 4.29
N ILE A 100 -7.90 2.96 5.58
CA ILE A 100 -8.95 2.92 6.61
C ILE A 100 -9.61 4.27 6.86
N THR A 101 -8.90 5.37 6.58
CA THR A 101 -9.41 6.75 6.69
C THR A 101 -10.36 7.12 5.56
N LEU A 102 -10.35 6.37 4.45
CA LEU A 102 -11.28 6.54 3.33
C LEU A 102 -12.64 5.85 3.58
N VAL A 103 -12.75 5.06 4.66
CA VAL A 103 -13.95 4.30 4.99
C VAL A 103 -14.55 4.82 6.30
N PRO A 104 -15.76 5.41 6.27
CA PRO A 104 -16.49 5.76 7.48
C PRO A 104 -16.62 4.54 8.41
N ASP A 105 -16.52 4.76 9.72
CA ASP A 105 -16.49 3.68 10.73
C ASP A 105 -17.67 2.71 10.57
N GLU A 106 -18.87 3.23 10.30
CA GLU A 106 -20.10 2.45 10.11
C GLU A 106 -20.15 1.65 8.80
N LYS A 107 -19.27 1.94 7.84
CA LYS A 107 -19.15 1.24 6.55
C LYS A 107 -17.98 0.26 6.50
N ARG A 108 -17.20 0.15 7.57
CA ARG A 108 -16.06 -0.77 7.63
C ARG A 108 -16.53 -2.21 7.60
N ASN A 109 -16.28 -2.86 6.47
CA ASN A 109 -16.54 -4.28 6.29
C ASN A 109 -15.50 -4.90 5.33
N PRO A 110 -14.54 -5.68 5.85
CA PRO A 110 -13.44 -6.22 5.04
C PRO A 110 -13.88 -7.29 4.03
N MET A 111 -15.12 -7.78 4.11
CA MET A 111 -15.69 -8.66 3.08
C MET A 111 -15.90 -7.94 1.75
N HIS A 112 -15.99 -6.60 1.76
CA HIS A 112 -16.33 -5.81 0.57
C HIS A 112 -15.28 -4.78 0.19
N THR A 113 -14.28 -4.53 1.03
CA THR A 113 -13.27 -3.51 0.74
C THR A 113 -12.20 -4.03 -0.23
N THR A 114 -11.86 -3.24 -1.24
CA THR A 114 -10.97 -3.64 -2.34
C THR A 114 -9.63 -2.90 -2.35
N THR A 115 -8.59 -3.58 -2.81
CA THR A 115 -7.28 -2.99 -3.14
C THR A 115 -7.15 -2.55 -4.60
N TYR A 116 -8.23 -2.56 -5.39
CA TYR A 116 -8.20 -2.27 -6.84
C TYR A 116 -7.47 -0.96 -7.19
N GLY A 117 -7.75 0.13 -6.48
CA GLY A 117 -7.08 1.41 -6.72
C GLY A 117 -5.57 1.40 -6.46
N VAL A 118 -5.06 0.47 -5.66
CA VAL A 118 -3.60 0.29 -5.47
C VAL A 118 -2.97 -0.23 -6.77
N GLY A 119 -3.64 -1.16 -7.47
CA GLY A 119 -3.17 -1.63 -8.77
C GLY A 119 -3.27 -0.54 -9.84
N GLU A 120 -4.29 0.32 -9.77
CA GLU A 120 -4.40 1.49 -10.65
C GLU A 120 -3.26 2.50 -10.39
N LEU A 121 -2.85 2.73 -9.15
CA LEU A 121 -1.67 3.55 -8.81
C LEU A 121 -0.38 2.96 -9.40
N ILE A 122 -0.18 1.65 -9.25
CA ILE A 122 0.99 0.96 -9.81
C ILE A 122 0.98 1.08 -11.33
N LYS A 123 -0.17 0.86 -11.97
CA LYS A 123 -0.32 1.00 -13.42
C LYS A 123 -0.03 2.42 -13.90
N ASP A 124 -0.58 3.44 -13.24
CA ASP A 124 -0.31 4.85 -13.59
C ASP A 124 1.18 5.19 -13.45
N ALA A 125 1.84 4.69 -12.40
CA ALA A 125 3.28 4.85 -12.21
C ALA A 125 4.11 4.13 -13.31
N ILE A 126 3.68 2.94 -13.75
CA ILE A 126 4.28 2.22 -14.90
C ILE A 126 4.11 3.02 -16.18
N ASP A 127 2.93 3.59 -16.42
CA ASP A 127 2.61 4.44 -17.57
C ASP A 127 3.46 5.73 -17.55
N ASN A 128 3.81 6.21 -16.35
CA ASN A 128 4.79 7.27 -16.13
C ASN A 128 6.26 6.82 -16.25
N GLY A 129 6.52 5.58 -16.67
CA GLY A 129 7.86 5.04 -16.93
C GLY A 129 8.61 4.61 -15.67
N CYS A 130 7.94 4.44 -14.54
CA CYS A 130 8.57 3.86 -13.35
C CYS A 130 8.72 2.34 -13.52
N ARG A 131 9.84 1.81 -13.04
CA ARG A 131 10.12 0.37 -12.93
C ARG A 131 10.60 -0.03 -11.53
N HIS A 132 10.82 0.94 -10.65
CA HIS A 132 11.17 0.70 -9.26
C HIS A 132 10.11 1.30 -8.37
N PHE A 133 9.73 0.54 -7.34
CA PHE A 133 8.62 0.89 -6.47
C PHE A 133 9.07 0.76 -5.01
N ILE A 134 8.76 1.77 -4.22
CA ILE A 134 8.74 1.69 -2.75
C ILE A 134 7.28 1.79 -2.35
N VAL A 135 6.76 0.77 -1.68
CA VAL A 135 5.33 0.68 -1.34
C VAL A 135 5.17 0.59 0.17
N GLY A 136 4.53 1.58 0.76
CA GLY A 136 4.02 1.56 2.13
C GLY A 136 2.67 0.85 2.18
N ILE A 137 2.55 -0.18 3.02
CA ILE A 137 1.33 -1.01 3.13
C ILE A 137 0.55 -0.81 4.44
N GLY A 138 0.92 0.21 5.22
CA GLY A 138 0.24 0.57 6.46
C GLY A 138 -1.17 1.13 6.23
N GLY A 139 -2.00 1.07 7.27
CA GLY A 139 -3.27 1.81 7.33
C GLY A 139 -4.38 1.32 6.38
N SER A 140 -4.36 0.04 5.98
CA SER A 140 -5.35 -0.51 5.04
C SER A 140 -6.75 -0.71 5.63
N ALA A 141 -7.78 -0.54 4.80
CA ALA A 141 -9.18 -0.89 5.06
C ALA A 141 -9.53 -2.33 4.63
N THR A 142 -8.60 -3.02 3.97
CA THR A 142 -8.87 -4.21 3.15
C THR A 142 -8.42 -5.51 3.79
N ASN A 143 -9.08 -6.62 3.43
CA ASN A 143 -8.65 -7.97 3.78
C ASN A 143 -8.89 -8.94 2.60
N ASP A 144 -8.65 -8.45 1.38
CA ASP A 144 -8.91 -9.15 0.12
C ASP A 144 -7.69 -9.92 -0.40
N GLY A 145 -6.62 -10.06 0.39
CA GLY A 145 -5.39 -10.73 -0.04
C GLY A 145 -4.65 -10.02 -1.20
N GLY A 146 -5.01 -8.77 -1.52
CA GLY A 146 -4.44 -8.04 -2.66
C GLY A 146 -5.02 -8.44 -4.02
N ILE A 147 -6.10 -9.23 -4.07
CA ILE A 147 -6.68 -9.65 -5.36
C ILE A 147 -7.20 -8.46 -6.15
N GLY A 148 -7.77 -7.44 -5.50
CA GLY A 148 -8.21 -6.23 -6.20
C GLY A 148 -7.06 -5.53 -6.93
N MET A 149 -5.93 -5.34 -6.24
CA MET A 149 -4.71 -4.80 -6.84
C MET A 149 -4.25 -5.64 -8.04
N LEU A 150 -4.23 -6.96 -7.90
CA LEU A 150 -3.80 -7.85 -8.98
C LEU A 150 -4.78 -7.86 -10.17
N GLN A 151 -6.10 -7.75 -9.92
CA GLN A 151 -7.12 -7.58 -10.95
C GLN A 151 -6.89 -6.32 -11.78
N ALA A 152 -6.62 -5.18 -11.13
CA ALA A 152 -6.29 -3.93 -11.81
C ALA A 152 -5.01 -4.01 -12.65
N LEU A 153 -4.13 -4.96 -12.33
CA LEU A 153 -2.88 -5.23 -13.04
C LEU A 153 -2.99 -6.34 -14.11
N GLY A 154 -4.20 -6.85 -14.34
CA GLY A 154 -4.51 -7.79 -15.42
C GLY A 154 -4.49 -9.27 -15.03
N TYR A 155 -4.45 -9.61 -13.75
CA TYR A 155 -4.73 -10.98 -13.31
C TYR A 155 -6.23 -11.25 -13.31
N ASP A 156 -6.63 -12.40 -13.84
CA ASP A 156 -8.01 -12.84 -13.83
C ASP A 156 -8.21 -13.86 -12.70
N PHE A 157 -9.05 -13.52 -11.74
CA PHE A 157 -9.48 -14.43 -10.68
C PHE A 157 -10.88 -14.89 -10.99
N LEU A 158 -11.06 -16.19 -11.23
CA LEU A 158 -12.31 -16.75 -11.71
C LEU A 158 -12.92 -17.69 -10.67
N ASP A 159 -14.25 -17.68 -10.60
CA ASP A 159 -15.02 -18.64 -9.82
C ASP A 159 -15.12 -20.01 -10.51
N LYS A 160 -15.82 -20.95 -9.85
CA LYS A 160 -16.02 -22.32 -10.33
C LYS A 160 -16.75 -22.42 -11.68
N ASP A 161 -17.51 -21.39 -12.04
CA ASP A 161 -18.30 -21.31 -13.27
C ASP A 161 -17.51 -20.56 -14.37
N GLY A 162 -16.28 -20.12 -14.07
CA GLY A 162 -15.39 -19.40 -14.97
C GLY A 162 -15.67 -17.91 -15.08
N ALA A 163 -16.48 -17.34 -14.18
CA ALA A 163 -16.79 -15.91 -14.16
C ALA A 163 -15.80 -15.14 -13.26
N PRO A 164 -15.47 -13.87 -13.57
CA PRO A 164 -14.62 -13.05 -12.70
C PRO A 164 -15.22 -12.88 -11.30
N VAL A 165 -14.42 -13.09 -10.26
CA VAL A 165 -14.85 -12.85 -8.88
C VAL A 165 -15.01 -11.35 -8.60
N GLY A 166 -15.91 -11.04 -7.67
CA GLY A 166 -16.10 -9.68 -7.19
C GLY A 166 -14.95 -9.17 -6.32
N TYR A 167 -15.16 -8.00 -5.72
CA TYR A 167 -14.20 -7.37 -4.80
C TYR A 167 -14.25 -7.92 -3.37
N GLY A 168 -13.19 -7.64 -2.62
CA GLY A 168 -13.13 -7.87 -1.19
C GLY A 168 -12.94 -9.32 -0.79
N GLY A 169 -13.03 -9.59 0.52
CA GLY A 169 -12.97 -10.94 1.06
C GLY A 169 -14.05 -11.89 0.50
N ALA A 170 -15.22 -11.37 0.12
CA ALA A 170 -16.26 -12.19 -0.51
C ALA A 170 -15.85 -12.68 -1.91
N GLY A 171 -15.14 -11.85 -2.69
CA GLY A 171 -14.53 -12.26 -3.94
C GLY A 171 -13.47 -13.34 -3.72
N LEU A 172 -12.60 -13.13 -2.73
CA LEU A 172 -11.53 -14.06 -2.34
C LEU A 172 -12.05 -15.47 -2.03
N GLN A 173 -13.18 -15.57 -1.32
CA GLN A 173 -13.84 -16.85 -1.01
C GLN A 173 -14.30 -17.64 -2.24
N SER A 174 -14.56 -16.96 -3.35
CA SER A 174 -15.16 -17.56 -4.53
C SER A 174 -14.13 -18.03 -5.56
N ILE A 175 -12.84 -17.75 -5.34
CA ILE A 175 -11.79 -18.04 -6.32
C ILE A 175 -11.63 -19.54 -6.50
N ALA A 176 -11.72 -20.00 -7.75
CA ALA A 176 -11.44 -21.36 -8.15
C ALA A 176 -10.21 -21.47 -9.06
N SER A 177 -9.84 -20.41 -9.78
CA SER A 177 -8.63 -20.41 -10.62
C SER A 177 -8.04 -19.01 -10.77
N ILE A 178 -6.73 -18.96 -11.05
CA ILE A 178 -5.97 -17.73 -11.30
C ILE A 178 -5.40 -17.81 -12.71
N GLN A 179 -5.61 -16.75 -13.48
CA GLN A 179 -5.18 -16.57 -14.87
C GLN A 179 -4.31 -15.31 -14.98
N ALA A 180 -3.32 -15.35 -15.87
CA ALA A 180 -2.28 -14.33 -15.97
C ALA A 180 -2.02 -13.87 -17.42
N GLU A 181 -2.93 -14.19 -18.34
CA GLU A 181 -2.84 -13.93 -19.77
C GLU A 181 -2.92 -12.42 -20.08
N ASN A 182 -3.64 -11.67 -19.26
CA ASN A 182 -3.87 -10.23 -19.44
C ASN A 182 -2.96 -9.36 -18.56
N VAL A 183 -2.03 -9.97 -17.81
CA VAL A 183 -1.12 -9.27 -16.91
C VAL A 183 -0.26 -8.29 -17.69
N LEU A 184 -0.17 -7.06 -17.17
CA LEU A 184 0.65 -5.99 -17.77
C LEU A 184 2.09 -6.49 -17.99
N PRO A 185 2.58 -6.58 -19.24
CA PRO A 185 3.90 -7.13 -19.54
C PRO A 185 5.04 -6.39 -18.80
N GLU A 186 4.90 -5.09 -18.62
CA GLU A 186 5.84 -4.20 -17.94
C GLU A 186 6.06 -4.57 -16.47
N LEU A 187 5.13 -5.29 -15.82
CA LEU A 187 5.32 -5.74 -14.44
C LEU A 187 6.55 -6.64 -14.28
N LYS A 188 6.92 -7.39 -15.32
CA LYS A 188 8.11 -8.25 -15.30
C LYS A 188 9.42 -7.46 -15.23
N GLU A 189 9.38 -6.19 -15.61
CA GLU A 189 10.52 -5.26 -15.52
C GLU A 189 10.53 -4.52 -14.18
N CYS A 190 9.49 -4.67 -13.36
CA CYS A 190 9.32 -3.91 -12.14
C CYS A 190 10.00 -4.57 -10.95
N THR A 191 10.62 -3.75 -10.10
CA THR A 191 11.16 -4.16 -8.79
C THR A 191 10.38 -3.46 -7.69
N PHE A 192 9.83 -4.25 -6.76
CA PHE A 192 9.05 -3.75 -5.64
C PHE A 192 9.82 -3.90 -4.33
N ARG A 193 9.88 -2.83 -3.56
CA ARG A 193 10.36 -2.82 -2.17
C ARG A 193 9.19 -2.42 -1.29
N VAL A 194 8.69 -3.38 -0.52
CA VAL A 194 7.54 -3.16 0.36
C VAL A 194 8.06 -2.82 1.76
N ALA A 195 7.61 -1.70 2.32
CA ALA A 195 7.89 -1.34 3.70
C ALA A 195 6.94 -2.12 4.60
N CYS A 196 7.48 -3.13 5.27
CA CYS A 196 6.75 -4.02 6.19
C CYS A 196 7.49 -4.05 7.52
N ASP A 197 6.81 -3.63 8.58
CA ASP A 197 7.33 -3.50 9.95
C ASP A 197 6.85 -4.64 10.88
N VAL A 198 6.09 -5.60 10.33
CA VAL A 198 5.50 -6.72 11.07
C VAL A 198 5.96 -8.06 10.50
N THR A 199 5.87 -9.12 11.30
CA THR A 199 6.28 -10.49 10.91
C THR A 199 5.10 -11.46 10.85
N ASN A 200 3.88 -10.92 10.84
CA ASN A 200 2.65 -11.70 10.82
C ASN A 200 2.53 -12.47 9.49
N PRO A 201 2.26 -13.79 9.51
CA PRO A 201 2.01 -14.54 8.29
C PRO A 201 0.67 -14.16 7.66
N LEU A 202 0.40 -14.70 6.47
CA LEU A 202 -0.86 -14.49 5.77
C LEU A 202 -2.08 -15.00 6.57
N CYS A 203 -1.98 -16.22 7.11
CA CYS A 203 -3.10 -16.93 7.75
C CYS A 203 -2.77 -17.43 9.17
N GLY A 204 -3.79 -17.86 9.90
CA GLY A 204 -3.70 -18.52 11.21
C GLY A 204 -3.88 -17.56 12.39
N PRO A 205 -3.58 -18.00 13.63
CA PRO A 205 -3.85 -17.22 14.85
C PRO A 205 -3.09 -15.88 14.92
N MET A 206 -1.96 -15.79 14.23
CA MET A 206 -1.16 -14.57 14.07
C MET A 206 -1.29 -13.98 12.66
N GLY A 207 -2.25 -14.45 11.87
CA GLY A 207 -2.44 -14.09 10.47
C GLY A 207 -3.11 -12.74 10.27
N SER A 208 -3.22 -12.32 9.00
CA SER A 208 -3.74 -11.01 8.60
C SER A 208 -5.17 -10.77 9.13
N SER A 209 -6.07 -11.73 8.88
CA SER A 209 -7.47 -11.65 9.30
C SER A 209 -7.61 -11.60 10.83
N ALA A 210 -6.85 -12.44 11.55
CA ALA A 210 -6.93 -12.54 13.00
C ALA A 210 -6.43 -11.29 13.72
N ILE A 211 -5.31 -10.71 13.27
CA ILE A 211 -4.63 -9.61 13.97
C ILE A 211 -5.16 -8.25 13.51
N TYR A 212 -5.41 -8.07 12.21
CA TYR A 212 -5.77 -6.77 11.65
C TYR A 212 -7.22 -6.69 11.16
N GLY A 213 -7.93 -7.80 11.00
CA GLY A 213 -9.34 -7.81 10.62
C GLY A 213 -10.24 -7.02 11.59
N PRO A 214 -10.12 -7.19 12.93
CA PRO A 214 -11.03 -6.53 13.89
C PRO A 214 -11.03 -5.00 13.79
N GLN A 215 -9.87 -4.36 13.65
CA GLN A 215 -9.79 -2.90 13.49
C GLN A 215 -10.41 -2.41 12.16
N LYS A 216 -10.54 -3.31 11.16
CA LYS A 216 -11.16 -3.06 9.86
C LYS A 216 -12.66 -3.38 9.84
N GLY A 217 -13.25 -3.77 10.98
CA GLY A 217 -14.68 -4.09 11.12
C GLY A 217 -15.03 -5.58 10.99
N ALA A 218 -14.06 -6.49 10.96
CA ALA A 218 -14.35 -7.93 10.94
C ALA A 218 -14.94 -8.40 12.28
N THR A 219 -16.07 -9.10 12.24
CA THR A 219 -16.55 -9.88 13.39
C THR A 219 -15.73 -11.15 13.57
N PRO A 220 -15.80 -11.84 14.72
CA PRO A 220 -15.10 -13.13 14.91
C PRO A 220 -15.43 -14.18 13.82
N GLU A 221 -16.66 -14.19 13.32
CA GLU A 221 -17.09 -15.06 12.23
C GLU A 221 -16.43 -14.66 10.91
N MET A 222 -16.43 -13.37 10.57
CA MET A 222 -15.75 -12.85 9.39
C MET A 222 -14.25 -13.14 9.44
N VAL A 223 -13.61 -13.02 10.60
CA VAL A 223 -12.18 -13.34 10.76
C VAL A 223 -11.89 -14.78 10.35
N LYS A 224 -12.72 -15.73 10.81
CA LYS A 224 -12.57 -17.15 10.45
C LYS A 224 -12.77 -17.36 8.95
N GLU A 225 -13.83 -16.80 8.40
CA GLU A 225 -14.17 -16.88 6.98
C GLU A 225 -13.07 -16.30 6.06
N LEU A 226 -12.51 -15.15 6.44
CA LEU A 226 -11.42 -14.49 5.70
C LEU A 226 -10.11 -15.28 5.81
N ASP A 227 -9.80 -15.84 6.97
CA ASP A 227 -8.60 -16.67 7.17
C ASP A 227 -8.65 -17.96 6.33
N GLU A 228 -9.81 -18.63 6.29
CA GLU A 228 -10.04 -19.79 5.43
C GLU A 228 -9.93 -19.42 3.94
N ALA A 229 -10.47 -18.27 3.53
CA ALA A 229 -10.37 -17.78 2.16
C ALA A 229 -8.93 -17.43 1.76
N LEU A 230 -8.16 -16.78 2.63
CA LEU A 230 -6.74 -16.48 2.40
C LEU A 230 -5.91 -17.76 2.29
N LEU A 231 -6.21 -18.78 3.12
CA LEU A 231 -5.50 -20.05 3.06
C LEU A 231 -5.73 -20.76 1.73
N HIS A 232 -6.99 -20.81 1.27
CA HIS A 232 -7.34 -21.36 -0.04
C HIS A 232 -6.66 -20.59 -1.17
N TYR A 233 -6.68 -19.26 -1.11
CA TYR A 233 -5.97 -18.40 -2.08
C TYR A 233 -4.47 -18.66 -2.11
N ALA A 234 -3.83 -18.86 -0.95
CA ALA A 234 -2.40 -19.16 -0.85
C ALA A 234 -2.06 -20.53 -1.45
N GLU A 235 -2.91 -21.53 -1.22
CA GLU A 235 -2.78 -22.87 -1.81
C GLU A 235 -2.89 -22.81 -3.35
N LEU A 236 -3.92 -22.16 -3.86
CA LEU A 236 -4.12 -21.98 -5.30
C LEU A 236 -3.00 -21.18 -5.95
N SER A 237 -2.49 -20.14 -5.28
CA SER A 237 -1.35 -19.36 -5.74
C SER A 237 -0.09 -20.20 -5.83
N LYS A 238 0.14 -21.10 -4.87
CA LYS A 238 1.28 -22.03 -4.89
C LYS A 238 1.20 -23.07 -6.00
N GLU A 239 0.00 -23.56 -6.28
CA GLU A 239 -0.24 -24.49 -7.39
C GLU A 239 -0.05 -23.81 -8.75
N THR A 240 -0.41 -22.54 -8.87
CA THR A 240 -0.32 -21.77 -10.11
C THR A 240 1.07 -21.18 -10.35
N PHE A 241 1.79 -20.78 -9.30
CA PHE A 241 3.07 -20.10 -9.37
C PHE A 241 4.11 -20.74 -8.43
N ASP A 242 5.13 -21.37 -9.02
CA ASP A 242 6.17 -22.11 -8.28
C ASP A 242 6.88 -21.30 -7.19
N HIS A 243 7.01 -19.98 -7.38
CA HIS A 243 7.70 -19.09 -6.45
C HIS A 243 6.81 -18.50 -5.35
N ALA A 244 5.48 -18.71 -5.39
CA ALA A 244 4.60 -18.24 -4.34
C ALA A 244 4.99 -18.88 -3.00
N ASP A 245 4.94 -18.10 -1.92
CA ASP A 245 5.06 -18.60 -0.56
C ASP A 245 3.66 -18.75 0.01
N ARG A 246 3.36 -19.91 0.61
CA ARG A 246 2.04 -20.15 1.21
C ARG A 246 1.89 -19.41 2.56
N LEU A 247 3.00 -18.95 3.14
CA LEU A 247 3.03 -18.32 4.45
C LEU A 247 2.92 -16.79 4.40
N TYR A 248 3.23 -16.15 3.26
CA TYR A 248 3.36 -14.70 3.13
C TYR A 248 2.75 -14.17 1.83
#